data_AF-A0A090WMH1-F1
#
_entry.id   AF-A0A090WMH1-F1
#
_cell.length_a   1.000
_cell.length_b   1.000
_cell.length_c   1.000
_cell.angle_alpha   90.00
_cell.angle_beta   90.00
_cell.angle_gamma   90.00
#
_symmetry.space_group_name_H-M   'P 1'
#
loop_
_entity.id
_entity.type
_entity.pdbx_description
1 polymer ?
#
loop_
_entity_poly.entity_id
_entity_poly.type
_entity_poly.pdbx_seq_one_letter_code
_entity_poly.pdbx_strand_id
1 'polypeptide(L)'
;MSLLLQKKYVSSILFFILIGFFSCKKKKESTTEAFVAKEVKLKYAKGFSIKDLGMYKTLEIKSPWPNAETTFKYVLANYGDDRQADNTISLPIKKIVVTSTTHLPALELLGVEQTLVGFPGTKYISSEKIRSRVDNGSIRELGKNEGINTEVLLELNPDLVVGFGIDGNNRSLDLIARAGIPPVIFNGDWWKSRHLQKPNGLSSLVYFTTKKKKRILFLTALKPNT
;
A
#
# COMPACT_ATOMS: atom_id res chain seq x y z
N MET A 1 -61.91 -42.22 12.42
CA MET A 1 -60.57 -41.92 12.98
C MET A 1 -59.69 -41.06 12.07
N SER A 2 -59.50 -41.39 10.78
CA SER A 2 -58.48 -40.76 9.90
C SER A 2 -58.56 -39.22 9.73
N LEU A 3 -59.73 -38.67 9.38
CA LEU A 3 -59.91 -37.24 9.06
C LEU A 3 -59.56 -36.26 10.21
N LEU A 4 -59.68 -36.69 11.47
CA LEU A 4 -59.35 -35.85 12.63
C LEU A 4 -57.83 -35.76 12.88
N LEU A 5 -57.05 -36.77 12.51
CA LEU A 5 -55.59 -36.68 12.55
C LEU A 5 -55.08 -35.73 11.47
N GLN A 6 -55.60 -35.82 10.24
CA GLN A 6 -55.18 -34.94 9.14
C GLN A 6 -55.39 -33.45 9.48
N LYS A 7 -56.53 -33.07 10.07
CA LYS A 7 -56.75 -31.68 10.53
C LYS A 7 -55.76 -31.23 11.61
N LYS A 8 -55.33 -32.11 12.52
CA LYS A 8 -54.31 -31.79 13.52
C LYS A 8 -52.92 -31.56 12.89
N TYR A 9 -52.52 -32.39 11.93
CA TYR A 9 -51.25 -32.22 11.22
C TYR A 9 -51.22 -30.95 10.36
N VAL A 10 -52.30 -30.64 9.63
CA VAL A 10 -52.39 -29.39 8.84
C VAL A 10 -52.30 -28.15 9.73
N SER A 11 -52.97 -28.14 10.89
CA SER A 11 -52.87 -27.05 11.87
C SER A 11 -51.44 -26.88 12.43
N SER A 12 -50.77 -27.99 12.74
CA SER A 12 -49.39 -28.00 13.24
C SER A 12 -48.37 -27.51 12.19
N ILE A 13 -48.55 -27.89 10.92
CA ILE A 13 -47.72 -27.42 9.80
C ILE A 13 -47.91 -25.91 9.57
N LEU A 14 -49.14 -25.41 9.64
CA LEU A 14 -49.44 -23.99 9.48
C LEU A 14 -48.78 -23.14 10.58
N PHE A 15 -48.72 -23.66 11.82
CA PHE A 15 -48.03 -23.02 12.94
C PHE A 15 -46.50 -22.96 12.73
N PHE A 16 -45.88 -24.03 12.20
CA PHE A 16 -44.46 -24.04 11.88
C PHE A 16 -44.08 -23.08 10.74
N ILE A 17 -44.93 -22.92 9.73
CA ILE A 17 -44.73 -21.96 8.64
C ILE A 17 -44.77 -20.51 9.15
N LEU A 18 -45.62 -20.21 10.14
CA LEU A 18 -45.76 -18.86 10.70
C LEU A 18 -44.49 -18.38 11.45
N ILE A 19 -43.73 -19.31 12.05
CA ILE A 19 -42.49 -19.02 12.79
C ILE A 19 -41.33 -18.69 11.82
N GLY A 20 -41.37 -19.15 10.57
CA GLY A 20 -40.33 -18.93 9.57
C GLY A 20 -40.12 -17.47 9.16
N PHE A 21 -41.13 -16.60 9.31
CA PHE A 21 -41.09 -15.21 8.84
C PHE A 21 -40.42 -14.21 9.79
N PHE A 22 -40.09 -14.60 11.03
CA PHE A 22 -39.46 -13.69 12.00
C PHE A 22 -37.93 -13.58 11.90
N SER A 23 -37.28 -14.32 10.99
CA SER A 23 -35.81 -14.26 10.79
C SER A 23 -35.36 -13.04 9.95
N CYS A 24 -35.93 -11.87 10.21
CA CYS A 24 -35.48 -10.62 9.62
C CYS A 24 -34.28 -10.07 10.42
N LYS A 25 -33.07 -10.52 10.09
CA LYS A 25 -31.84 -9.91 10.60
C LYS A 25 -31.82 -8.44 10.18
N LYS A 26 -32.11 -7.52 11.10
CA LYS A 26 -31.89 -6.08 10.89
C LYS A 26 -30.43 -5.86 10.52
N LYS A 27 -30.18 -5.61 9.23
CA LYS A 27 -28.90 -5.09 8.75
C LYS A 27 -28.67 -3.79 9.52
N LYS A 28 -27.60 -3.73 10.32
CA LYS A 28 -27.17 -2.48 10.96
C LYS A 28 -26.77 -1.54 9.83
N GLU A 29 -27.67 -0.65 9.44
CA GLU A 29 -27.28 0.55 8.72
C GLU A 29 -26.44 1.37 9.67
N SER A 30 -25.13 1.22 9.52
CA SER A 30 -24.16 2.15 10.08
C SER A 30 -24.45 3.50 9.42
N THR A 31 -25.11 4.39 10.18
CA THR A 31 -25.26 5.80 9.82
C THR A 31 -23.86 6.38 9.67
N THR A 32 -23.35 6.31 8.44
CA THR A 32 -22.00 6.75 8.13
C THR A 32 -22.10 8.25 7.97
N GLU A 33 -21.88 8.98 9.08
CA GLU A 33 -21.65 10.41 9.02
C GLU A 33 -20.65 10.68 7.90
N ALA A 34 -21.04 11.50 6.93
CA ALA A 34 -20.26 11.73 5.73
C ALA A 34 -18.96 12.46 6.10
N PHE A 35 -17.91 11.69 6.38
CA PHE A 35 -16.63 12.24 6.80
C PHE A 35 -16.07 13.12 5.69
N VAL A 36 -16.06 14.43 5.92
CA VAL A 36 -15.53 15.40 4.95
C VAL A 36 -14.06 15.13 4.74
N ALA A 37 -13.71 14.66 3.54
CA ALA A 37 -12.35 14.31 3.16
C ALA A 37 -11.42 15.51 3.36
N LYS A 38 -10.41 15.36 4.22
CA LYS A 38 -9.43 16.42 4.50
C LYS A 38 -8.20 16.21 3.63
N GLU A 39 -7.96 17.11 2.69
CA GLU A 39 -6.71 17.08 1.93
C GLU A 39 -5.52 17.39 2.85
N VAL A 40 -4.50 16.54 2.77
CA VAL A 40 -3.26 16.70 3.53
C VAL A 40 -2.36 17.70 2.79
N LYS A 41 -2.22 18.91 3.33
CA LYS A 41 -1.37 19.95 2.74
C LYS A 41 0.10 19.51 2.70
N LEU A 42 0.66 19.35 1.50
CA LEU A 42 2.06 19.00 1.27
C LEU A 42 2.86 20.29 0.96
N LYS A 43 3.99 20.52 1.65
CA LYS A 43 4.76 21.77 1.53
C LYS A 43 5.59 21.87 0.25
N TYR A 44 6.12 20.74 -0.22
CA TYR A 44 7.07 20.69 -1.34
C TYR A 44 6.68 19.71 -2.45
N ALA A 45 5.73 18.82 -2.18
CA ALA A 45 5.34 17.74 -3.09
C ALA A 45 4.29 18.19 -4.10
N LYS A 46 4.44 17.75 -5.36
CA LYS A 46 3.44 17.96 -6.42
C LYS A 46 3.08 16.69 -7.20
N GLY A 47 3.91 15.64 -7.14
CA GLY A 47 3.69 14.38 -7.87
C GLY A 47 2.56 13.49 -7.34
N PHE A 48 2.02 13.80 -6.16
CA PHE A 48 0.87 13.09 -5.60
C PHE A 48 0.00 13.96 -4.68
N SER A 49 -1.19 13.48 -4.32
CA SER A 49 -2.00 13.99 -3.19
C SER A 49 -2.41 12.90 -2.20
N ILE A 50 -2.63 13.26 -0.93
CA ILE A 50 -3.21 12.38 0.10
C ILE A 50 -4.49 13.02 0.62
N LYS A 51 -5.56 12.22 0.72
CA LYS A 51 -6.82 12.62 1.37
C LYS A 51 -7.06 11.76 2.60
N ASP A 52 -7.36 12.41 3.72
CA ASP A 52 -7.72 11.76 4.97
C ASP A 52 -9.25 11.61 5.04
N LEU A 53 -9.71 10.36 5.17
CA LEU A 53 -11.12 9.96 5.24
C LEU A 53 -11.48 9.46 6.65
N GLY A 54 -10.69 9.85 7.67
CA GLY A 54 -10.88 9.57 9.08
C GLY A 54 -10.49 8.15 9.46
N MET A 55 -11.18 7.16 8.90
CA MET A 55 -10.91 5.75 9.17
C MET A 55 -9.80 5.15 8.30
N TYR A 56 -9.45 5.81 7.20
CA TYR A 56 -8.42 5.43 6.23
C TYR A 56 -7.94 6.68 5.48
N LYS A 57 -6.87 6.54 4.69
CA LYS A 57 -6.45 7.60 3.77
C LYS A 57 -6.43 7.07 2.34
N THR A 58 -6.48 7.94 1.34
CA THR A 58 -6.14 7.59 -0.04
C THR A 58 -4.89 8.33 -0.48
N LEU A 59 -4.05 7.65 -1.27
CA LEU A 59 -2.88 8.20 -1.94
C LEU A 59 -3.13 8.17 -3.45
N GLU A 60 -2.89 9.28 -4.12
CA GLU A 60 -3.10 9.45 -5.57
C GLU A 60 -1.80 9.97 -6.21
N ILE A 61 -1.06 9.09 -6.89
CA ILE A 61 0.18 9.42 -7.60
C ILE A 61 -0.17 9.86 -9.01
N LYS A 62 0.03 11.15 -9.30
CA LYS A 62 -0.42 11.85 -10.52
C LYS A 62 0.61 11.83 -11.64
N SER A 63 1.88 11.64 -11.30
CA SER A 63 2.99 11.67 -12.27
C SER A 63 4.08 10.68 -11.81
N PRO A 64 3.89 9.38 -12.03
CA PRO A 64 4.83 8.33 -11.63
C PRO A 64 6.14 8.34 -12.44
N TRP A 65 6.17 8.98 -13.61
CA TRP A 65 7.34 9.24 -14.47
C TRP A 65 7.03 10.40 -15.44
N PRO A 66 7.98 10.90 -16.27
CA PRO A 66 7.73 12.01 -17.19
C PRO A 66 6.61 11.69 -18.19
N ASN A 67 5.77 12.68 -18.49
CA ASN A 67 4.66 12.56 -19.47
C ASN A 67 3.66 11.43 -19.19
N ALA A 68 3.63 10.87 -17.97
CA ALA A 68 2.70 9.82 -17.59
C ALA A 68 1.25 10.35 -17.61
N GLU A 69 0.42 9.79 -18.50
CA GLU A 69 -1.03 10.04 -18.52
C GLU A 69 -1.78 9.22 -17.43
N THR A 70 -1.13 8.19 -16.89
CA THR A 70 -1.68 7.28 -15.88
C THR A 70 -1.53 7.83 -14.46
N THR A 71 -2.65 7.96 -13.74
CA THR A 71 -2.70 8.23 -12.30
C THR A 71 -2.95 6.94 -11.52
N PHE A 72 -2.11 6.64 -10.54
CA PHE A 72 -2.29 5.48 -9.64
C PHE A 72 -2.97 5.89 -8.33
N LYS A 73 -3.90 5.05 -7.85
CA LYS A 73 -4.66 5.28 -6.62
C LYS A 73 -4.52 4.10 -5.67
N TYR A 74 -4.28 4.41 -4.39
CA TYR A 74 -4.04 3.44 -3.33
C TYR A 74 -4.90 3.77 -2.11
N VAL A 75 -5.39 2.73 -1.45
CA VAL A 75 -6.04 2.84 -0.14
C VAL A 75 -4.99 2.58 0.94
N LEU A 76 -4.89 3.47 1.93
CA LEU A 76 -3.98 3.36 3.05
C LEU A 76 -4.81 3.00 4.30
N ALA A 77 -4.88 1.71 4.60
CA ALA A 77 -5.70 1.15 5.67
C ALA A 77 -4.83 0.69 6.86
N ASN A 78 -5.44 0.39 8.01
CA ASN A 78 -4.71 -0.28 9.09
C ASN A 78 -4.62 -1.78 8.80
N TYR A 79 -3.63 -2.49 9.34
CA TYR A 79 -3.62 -3.95 9.30
C TYR A 79 -4.87 -4.52 10.01
N GLY A 80 -5.54 -5.50 9.39
CA GLY A 80 -6.80 -6.09 9.89
C GLY A 80 -8.07 -5.29 9.54
N ASP A 81 -7.98 -4.41 8.54
CA ASP A 81 -9.07 -3.60 8.02
C ASP A 81 -9.58 -4.23 6.71
N ASP A 82 -10.72 -4.93 6.76
CA ASP A 82 -11.28 -5.73 5.65
C ASP A 82 -11.83 -4.90 4.47
N ARG A 83 -11.34 -3.67 4.29
CA ARG A 83 -11.58 -2.86 3.09
C ARG A 83 -10.82 -3.44 1.91
N GLN A 84 -11.41 -4.46 1.29
CA GLN A 84 -11.01 -5.08 0.03
C GLN A 84 -11.18 -4.11 -1.15
N ALA A 85 -10.33 -3.08 -1.20
CA ALA A 85 -10.13 -2.25 -2.38
C ALA A 85 -8.83 -2.68 -3.07
N ASP A 86 -8.83 -2.65 -4.40
CA ASP A 86 -7.62 -2.87 -5.19
C ASP A 86 -6.52 -1.89 -4.76
N ASN A 87 -5.27 -2.36 -4.74
CA ASN A 87 -4.11 -1.57 -4.32
C ASN A 87 -4.19 -1.01 -2.88
N THR A 88 -4.82 -1.76 -1.96
CA THR A 88 -4.77 -1.45 -0.52
C THR A 88 -3.39 -1.76 0.06
N ILE A 89 -2.78 -0.75 0.68
CA ILE A 89 -1.52 -0.84 1.42
C ILE A 89 -1.84 -0.87 2.91
N SER A 90 -1.50 -1.98 3.56
CA SER A 90 -1.71 -2.18 5.00
C SER A 90 -0.65 -1.46 5.83
N LEU A 91 -1.09 -0.66 6.82
CA LEU A 91 -0.22 0.07 7.73
C LEU A 91 -0.22 -0.53 9.15
N PRO A 92 0.94 -0.61 9.83
CA PRO A 92 2.27 -0.23 9.36
C PRO A 92 2.86 -1.27 8.40
N ILE A 93 3.59 -0.80 7.38
CA ILE A 93 4.48 -1.65 6.58
C ILE A 93 5.55 -2.24 7.49
N LYS A 94 5.70 -3.56 7.46
CA LYS A 94 6.70 -4.35 8.19
C LYS A 94 7.72 -4.98 7.24
N LYS A 95 7.30 -5.35 6.04
CA LYS A 95 8.10 -5.94 4.97
C LYS A 95 7.98 -5.09 3.71
N ILE A 96 9.08 -4.50 3.26
CA ILE A 96 9.14 -3.70 2.03
C ILE A 96 10.19 -4.26 1.08
N VAL A 97 9.91 -4.17 -0.21
CA VAL A 97 10.90 -4.31 -1.27
C VAL A 97 11.04 -2.96 -1.97
N VAL A 98 12.28 -2.55 -2.23
CA VAL A 98 12.57 -1.35 -3.03
C VAL A 98 13.48 -1.73 -4.20
N THR A 99 13.33 -1.03 -5.32
CA THR A 99 13.94 -1.45 -6.61
C THR A 99 14.95 -0.45 -7.18
N SER A 100 15.32 0.57 -6.40
CA SER A 100 16.37 1.55 -6.73
C SER A 100 17.27 1.78 -5.52
N THR A 101 18.57 1.93 -5.76
CA THR A 101 19.54 2.31 -4.72
C THR A 101 19.22 3.67 -4.09
N THR A 102 18.55 4.57 -4.81
CA THR A 102 18.11 5.88 -4.29
C THR A 102 17.07 5.78 -3.17
N HIS A 103 16.38 4.64 -3.04
CA HIS A 103 15.41 4.40 -1.97
C HIS A 103 16.09 3.98 -0.65
N LEU A 104 17.32 3.46 -0.71
CA LEU A 104 18.02 2.88 0.44
C LEU A 104 18.41 3.91 1.52
N PRO A 105 19.00 5.08 1.20
CA PRO A 105 19.30 6.09 2.22
C PRO A 105 18.06 6.61 2.94
N ALA A 106 16.89 6.62 2.29
CA ALA A 106 15.64 7.06 2.91
C ALA A 106 15.13 6.07 3.98
N LEU A 107 15.36 4.76 3.79
CA LEU A 107 15.08 3.73 4.79
C LEU A 107 15.91 3.96 6.07
N GLU A 108 17.19 4.27 5.92
CA GLU A 108 18.11 4.50 7.04
C GLU A 108 17.89 5.83 7.75
N LEU A 109 17.67 6.92 7.01
CA LEU A 109 17.36 8.24 7.58
C LEU A 109 16.08 8.25 8.42
N LEU A 110 15.16 7.31 8.16
CA LEU A 110 13.97 7.07 8.97
C LEU A 110 14.18 6.10 10.14
N GLY A 111 15.29 5.35 10.17
CA GLY A 111 15.52 4.26 11.13
C GLY A 111 14.53 3.11 10.95
N VAL A 112 14.21 2.78 9.69
CA VAL A 112 13.25 1.73 9.31
C VAL A 112 13.81 0.73 8.30
N GLU A 113 15.12 0.74 8.07
CA GLU A 113 15.80 -0.19 7.16
C GLU A 113 15.61 -1.66 7.51
N GLN A 114 15.30 -2.00 8.76
CA GLN A 114 14.92 -3.35 9.20
C GLN A 114 13.67 -3.90 8.50
N THR A 115 12.84 -3.04 7.89
CA THR A 115 11.68 -3.48 7.12
C THR A 115 12.03 -3.94 5.71
N LEU A 116 13.20 -3.61 5.18
CA LEU A 116 13.64 -4.06 3.86
C LEU A 116 13.88 -5.58 3.90
N VAL A 117 13.16 -6.34 3.07
CA VAL A 117 13.26 -7.81 3.00
C VAL A 117 13.81 -8.32 1.68
N GLY A 118 13.85 -7.49 0.64
CA GLY A 118 14.43 -7.86 -0.65
C GLY A 118 14.82 -6.65 -1.49
N PHE A 119 15.84 -6.83 -2.33
CA PHE A 119 16.38 -5.79 -3.21
C PHE A 119 17.01 -6.42 -4.47
N PRO A 120 16.76 -5.91 -5.68
CA PRO A 120 17.43 -6.38 -6.89
C PRO A 120 18.84 -5.79 -7.01
N GLY A 121 19.86 -6.63 -7.20
CA GLY A 121 21.24 -6.21 -7.31
C GLY A 121 21.84 -5.78 -5.97
N THR A 122 21.66 -6.59 -4.93
CA THR A 122 22.18 -6.37 -3.57
C THR A 122 23.66 -6.03 -3.53
N LYS A 123 24.47 -6.52 -4.49
CA LYS A 123 25.89 -6.17 -4.63
C LYS A 123 26.17 -4.66 -4.84
N TYR A 124 25.18 -3.87 -5.27
CA TYR A 124 25.31 -2.41 -5.46
C TYR A 124 24.93 -1.58 -4.22
N ILE A 125 24.54 -2.23 -3.12
CA ILE A 125 24.23 -1.56 -1.85
C ILE A 125 25.54 -1.06 -1.21
N SER A 126 25.69 0.28 -1.10
CA SER A 126 26.87 0.93 -0.52
C SER A 126 26.79 1.19 0.98
N SER A 127 25.59 1.16 1.57
CA SER A 127 25.42 1.32 3.02
C SER A 127 25.94 0.09 3.76
N GLU A 128 26.89 0.27 4.68
CA GLU A 128 27.38 -0.77 5.60
C GLU A 128 26.25 -1.37 6.45
N LYS A 129 25.31 -0.52 6.89
CA LYS A 129 24.18 -0.92 7.74
C LYS A 129 23.24 -1.86 6.99
N ILE A 130 22.91 -1.54 5.74
CA ILE A 130 22.06 -2.41 4.90
C ILE A 130 22.88 -3.61 4.38
N ARG A 131 24.16 -3.43 4.06
CA ARG A 131 25.10 -4.50 3.65
C ARG A 131 25.12 -5.63 4.69
N SER A 132 25.30 -5.32 5.97
CA SER A 132 25.27 -6.35 7.03
C SER A 132 23.95 -7.15 7.10
N ARG A 133 22.82 -6.55 6.67
CA ARG A 133 21.52 -7.22 6.52
C ARG A 133 21.37 -8.04 5.24
N VAL A 134 22.17 -7.78 4.21
CA VAL A 134 22.33 -8.70 3.06
C VAL A 134 23.18 -9.89 3.51
N ASP A 135 24.32 -9.61 4.13
CA ASP A 135 25.33 -10.62 4.46
C ASP A 135 24.84 -11.64 5.51
N ASN A 136 23.91 -11.23 6.40
CA ASN A 136 23.24 -12.12 7.34
C ASN A 136 21.93 -12.77 6.80
N GLY A 137 21.61 -12.59 5.52
CA GLY A 137 20.44 -13.18 4.86
C GLY A 137 19.09 -12.50 5.12
N SER A 138 19.04 -11.39 5.88
CA SER A 138 17.78 -10.66 6.16
C SER A 138 17.20 -9.91 4.95
N ILE A 139 17.98 -9.72 3.89
CA ILE A 139 17.57 -9.11 2.62
C ILE A 139 17.85 -10.10 1.50
N ARG A 140 16.81 -10.61 0.85
CA ARG A 140 16.94 -11.53 -0.28
C ARG A 140 17.30 -10.77 -1.56
N GLU A 141 18.20 -11.36 -2.34
CA GLU A 141 18.50 -10.93 -3.70
C GLU A 141 17.30 -11.20 -4.61
N LEU A 142 16.95 -10.23 -5.46
CA LEU A 142 15.81 -10.27 -6.37
C LEU A 142 16.21 -10.21 -7.85
N GLY A 143 17.50 -10.25 -8.18
CA GLY A 143 18.00 -10.33 -9.55
C GLY A 143 18.46 -8.99 -10.10
N LYS A 144 17.86 -8.52 -11.20
CA LYS A 144 18.18 -7.25 -11.87
C LYS A 144 16.97 -6.32 -11.86
N ASN A 145 17.18 -5.01 -11.88
CA ASN A 145 16.10 -4.01 -11.79
C ASN A 145 15.00 -4.23 -12.85
N GLU A 146 15.38 -4.51 -14.09
CA GLU A 146 14.48 -4.75 -15.25
C GLU A 146 13.92 -6.19 -15.32
N GLY A 147 14.41 -7.08 -14.46
CA GLY A 147 14.13 -8.52 -14.47
C GLY A 147 14.13 -9.07 -13.05
N ILE A 148 13.21 -8.55 -12.24
CA ILE A 148 13.01 -8.97 -10.85
C ILE A 148 12.47 -10.39 -10.83
N ASN A 149 13.06 -11.26 -10.00
CA ASN A 149 12.55 -12.60 -9.73
C ASN A 149 11.21 -12.49 -8.96
N THR A 150 10.13 -12.70 -9.69
CA THR A 150 8.76 -12.61 -9.18
C THR A 150 8.41 -13.73 -8.19
N GLU A 151 9.01 -14.92 -8.34
CA GLU A 151 8.76 -16.05 -7.43
C GLU A 151 9.32 -15.74 -6.03
N VAL A 152 10.57 -15.28 -5.95
CA VAL A 152 11.19 -14.87 -4.68
C VAL A 152 10.49 -13.64 -4.08
N LEU A 153 10.01 -12.72 -4.93
CA LEU A 153 9.22 -11.58 -4.46
C LEU A 153 7.88 -12.02 -3.82
N LEU A 154 7.20 -13.00 -4.39
CA LEU A 154 5.97 -13.55 -3.85
C LEU A 154 6.23 -14.40 -2.60
N GLU A 155 7.32 -15.17 -2.56
CA GLU A 155 7.82 -15.90 -1.38
C GLU A 155 8.04 -14.96 -0.18
N LEU A 156 8.66 -13.80 -0.42
CA LEU A 156 8.85 -12.76 0.60
C LEU A 156 7.53 -12.18 1.14
N ASN A 157 6.46 -12.22 0.33
CA ASN A 157 5.13 -11.69 0.63
C ASN A 157 5.17 -10.27 1.27
N PRO A 158 5.76 -9.25 0.62
CA PRO A 158 5.95 -7.93 1.20
C PRO A 158 4.64 -7.13 1.30
N ASP A 159 4.54 -6.24 2.28
CA ASP A 159 3.37 -5.36 2.44
C ASP A 159 3.35 -4.20 1.42
N LEU A 160 4.50 -3.90 0.80
CA LEU A 160 4.65 -2.91 -0.27
C LEU A 160 5.89 -3.21 -1.14
N VAL A 161 5.76 -2.99 -2.45
CA VAL A 161 6.89 -2.87 -3.38
C VAL A 161 6.99 -1.41 -3.86
N VAL A 162 8.17 -0.81 -3.77
CA VAL A 162 8.47 0.50 -4.35
C VAL A 162 9.25 0.31 -5.65
N GLY A 163 8.50 0.34 -6.75
CA GLY A 163 8.98 0.30 -8.12
C GLY A 163 9.65 1.60 -8.55
N PHE A 164 10.75 1.50 -9.30
CA PHE A 164 11.36 2.61 -10.01
C PHE A 164 10.78 2.66 -11.43
N GLY A 165 10.08 3.75 -11.77
CA GLY A 165 9.49 3.92 -13.08
C GLY A 165 10.46 4.54 -14.08
N ILE A 166 11.17 3.71 -14.85
CA ILE A 166 11.76 4.14 -16.14
C ILE A 166 10.70 3.86 -17.21
N ASP A 167 9.97 4.89 -17.61
CA ASP A 167 9.11 4.93 -18.81
C ASP A 167 8.18 3.71 -19.01
N GLY A 168 7.69 3.10 -17.91
CA GLY A 168 6.83 1.92 -17.95
C GLY A 168 7.50 0.64 -18.48
N ASN A 169 8.83 0.55 -18.52
CA ASN A 169 9.56 -0.58 -19.10
C ASN A 169 9.96 -1.66 -18.07
N ASN A 170 9.14 -1.88 -17.03
CA ASN A 170 9.39 -2.93 -16.03
C ASN A 170 8.25 -3.95 -16.01
N ARG A 171 8.22 -4.77 -17.06
CA ARG A 171 7.17 -5.76 -17.32
C ARG A 171 6.85 -6.67 -16.12
N SER A 172 7.85 -7.01 -15.30
CA SER A 172 7.65 -7.78 -14.06
C SER A 172 6.85 -6.97 -13.04
N LEU A 173 7.27 -5.73 -12.72
CA LEU A 173 6.54 -4.86 -11.80
C LEU A 173 5.14 -4.49 -12.33
N ASP A 174 4.98 -4.28 -13.64
CA ASP A 174 3.68 -3.98 -14.24
C ASP A 174 2.71 -5.18 -14.17
N LEU A 175 3.23 -6.41 -14.23
CA LEU A 175 2.43 -7.61 -14.00
C LEU A 175 1.99 -7.71 -12.53
N ILE A 176 2.90 -7.49 -11.58
CA ILE A 176 2.61 -7.52 -10.14
C ILE A 176 1.63 -6.40 -9.77
N ALA A 177 1.83 -5.18 -10.28
CA ALA A 177 0.96 -4.03 -10.05
C ALA A 177 -0.46 -4.29 -10.58
N ARG A 178 -0.62 -4.95 -11.72
CA ARG A 178 -1.93 -5.37 -12.26
C ARG A 178 -2.56 -6.52 -11.49
N ALA A 179 -1.75 -7.40 -10.90
CA ALA A 179 -2.24 -8.47 -10.01
C ALA A 179 -2.65 -7.94 -8.61
N GLY A 180 -2.19 -6.73 -8.22
CA GLY A 180 -2.50 -6.09 -6.94
C GLY A 180 -1.86 -6.73 -5.70
N ILE A 181 -1.14 -7.84 -5.87
CA ILE A 181 -0.58 -8.67 -4.79
C ILE A 181 0.88 -9.02 -5.13
N PRO A 182 1.88 -8.50 -4.38
CA PRO A 182 1.79 -7.39 -3.42
C PRO A 182 1.47 -6.04 -4.10
N PRO A 183 0.97 -5.02 -3.37
CA PRO A 183 0.74 -3.69 -3.93
C PRO A 183 2.07 -3.03 -4.36
N VAL A 184 2.06 -2.37 -5.51
CA VAL A 184 3.24 -1.70 -6.10
C VAL A 184 3.01 -0.20 -6.22
N ILE A 185 3.87 0.61 -5.59
CA ILE A 185 3.97 2.06 -5.81
C ILE A 185 5.10 2.32 -6.81
N PHE A 186 4.82 3.07 -7.87
CA PHE A 186 5.84 3.60 -8.77
C PHE A 186 6.34 4.96 -8.29
N ASN A 187 7.67 5.08 -8.14
CA ASN A 187 8.33 6.30 -7.72
C ASN A 187 8.99 7.05 -8.89
N GLY A 188 8.61 8.32 -9.07
CA GLY A 188 9.07 9.21 -10.15
C GLY A 188 10.17 10.19 -9.77
N ASP A 189 10.78 10.05 -8.58
CA ASP A 189 11.73 11.01 -7.98
C ASP A 189 13.01 11.35 -8.76
N TRP A 190 13.26 10.65 -9.87
CA TRP A 190 14.41 10.93 -10.74
C TRP A 190 14.19 12.13 -11.67
N TRP A 191 12.94 12.49 -11.97
CA TRP A 191 12.62 13.56 -12.91
C TRP A 191 12.58 14.94 -12.24
N LYS A 192 13.68 15.68 -12.34
CA LYS A 192 13.68 17.13 -12.13
C LYS A 192 13.34 17.84 -13.43
N SER A 193 12.35 18.73 -13.41
CA SER A 193 12.11 19.62 -14.55
C SER A 193 13.34 20.52 -14.79
N ARG A 194 13.55 20.92 -16.05
CA ARG A 194 14.76 21.58 -16.58
C ARG A 194 15.18 22.90 -15.87
N HIS A 195 14.40 23.39 -14.91
CA HIS A 195 14.57 24.69 -14.25
C HIS A 195 14.94 24.61 -12.76
N LEU A 196 15.09 23.41 -12.17
CA LEU A 196 15.43 23.23 -10.75
C LEU A 196 16.78 22.53 -10.52
N GLN A 197 17.83 23.07 -11.14
CA GLN A 197 19.20 22.83 -10.69
C GLN A 197 19.46 23.65 -9.41
N LYS A 198 19.29 23.02 -8.24
CA LYS A 198 20.00 23.41 -7.02
C LYS A 198 21.05 22.36 -6.68
N PRO A 199 22.29 22.74 -6.32
CA PRO A 199 23.43 21.82 -6.14
C PRO A 199 23.38 20.99 -4.84
N ASN A 200 22.27 21.03 -4.12
CA ASN A 200 22.08 20.34 -2.84
C ASN A 200 21.31 19.04 -3.13
N GLY A 201 21.96 17.89 -2.95
CA GLY A 201 21.48 16.55 -3.32
C GLY A 201 20.27 16.03 -2.52
N LEU A 202 19.15 16.73 -2.57
CA LEU A 202 17.89 16.37 -1.92
C LEU A 202 17.03 15.55 -2.89
N SER A 203 16.92 14.24 -2.62
CA SER A 203 15.99 13.31 -3.25
C SER A 203 14.54 13.62 -2.87
N SER A 204 13.62 13.59 -3.84
CA SER A 204 12.36 14.36 -3.87
C SER A 204 11.08 13.63 -3.43
N LEU A 205 11.25 12.68 -2.55
CA LEU A 205 10.28 11.66 -2.13
C LEU A 205 9.15 12.47 -1.29
N VAL A 206 8.12 11.92 -0.60
CA VAL A 206 7.28 12.61 0.46
C VAL A 206 6.95 11.83 1.78
N TYR A 207 7.44 12.25 2.98
CA TYR A 207 7.33 11.50 4.29
C TYR A 207 5.99 11.70 5.02
N PHE A 208 5.51 10.66 5.72
CA PHE A 208 4.48 10.79 6.76
C PHE A 208 4.87 10.15 8.10
N THR A 209 4.88 10.95 9.18
CA THR A 209 4.97 10.46 10.56
C THR A 209 3.81 11.00 11.38
N THR A 210 3.12 10.12 12.11
CA THR A 210 2.11 10.54 13.09
C THR A 210 2.79 10.69 14.45
N LYS A 211 2.55 11.79 15.17
CA LYS A 211 3.16 12.10 16.47
C LYS A 211 3.06 10.99 17.54
N LYS A 212 2.24 9.94 17.35
CA LYS A 212 2.01 8.87 18.33
C LYS A 212 2.52 7.47 17.94
N LYS A 213 2.73 7.14 16.65
CA LYS A 213 3.27 5.81 16.26
C LYS A 213 4.12 5.90 14.98
N LYS A 214 5.31 5.27 15.03
CA LYS A 214 6.17 4.99 13.86
C LYS A 214 5.39 4.10 12.88
N ARG A 215 4.76 4.71 11.86
CA ARG A 215 4.01 4.02 10.82
C ARG A 215 4.66 4.36 9.49
N ILE A 216 5.09 3.33 8.78
CA ILE A 216 5.87 3.47 7.56
C ILE A 216 4.92 3.50 6.37
N LEU A 217 5.01 4.57 5.60
CA LEU A 217 4.69 4.62 4.18
C LEU A 217 5.81 5.42 3.52
N PHE A 218 6.37 4.90 2.44
CA PHE A 218 7.54 5.49 1.79
C PHE A 218 7.21 6.72 0.96
N LEU A 219 8.28 7.32 0.40
CA LEU A 219 8.40 8.70 -0.08
C LEU A 219 8.91 9.64 1.12
N THR A 220 9.82 10.65 0.92
CA THR A 220 10.49 11.75 1.77
C THR A 220 10.32 13.27 1.42
N ALA A 221 9.57 14.11 2.16
CA ALA A 221 9.42 15.57 1.87
C ALA A 221 9.97 16.39 3.04
N LEU A 222 11.25 16.74 2.95
CA LEU A 222 11.99 17.22 4.11
C LEU A 222 11.79 18.71 4.40
N LYS A 223 10.95 18.96 5.42
CA LYS A 223 11.34 19.49 6.76
C LYS A 223 10.42 20.63 7.24
N PRO A 224 10.02 20.64 8.52
CA PRO A 224 9.46 21.82 9.16
C PRO A 224 10.49 22.95 9.16
N ASN A 225 10.03 24.20 9.07
CA ASN A 225 10.84 25.29 9.61
C ASN A 225 10.70 25.24 11.14
N THR A 226 11.78 25.65 11.81
CA THR A 226 11.76 26.25 13.15
C THR A 226 10.67 27.31 13.26
#